data_AF-A0A524J3B4-F1
#
_entry.id   AF-A0A524J3B4-F1
#
_cell.length_a   1.000
_cell.length_b   1.000
_cell.length_c   1.000
_cell.angle_alpha   90.00
_cell.angle_beta   90.00
_cell.angle_gamma   90.00
#
_symmetry.space_group_name_H-M   'P 1'
#
loop_
_entity.id
_entity.type
_entity.pdbx_description
1 polymer ?
#
loop_
_entity_poly.entity_id
_entity_poly.type
_entity_poly.pdbx_seq_one_letter_code
_entity_poly.pdbx_strand_id
1 'polypeptide(L)'
;LRIGIGEPDQSAIDHVLTRFAPDEQQRLDELLDEAADAVEAWARDGTNKAANRFNMFELRPADTTRLAAAGEVDGPPDADGIRRTRTGWRRLRPPKTDD
;
A
#
# COMPACT_ATOMS: atom_id res chain seq x y z
N LEU A 1 -9.15 -20.09 -1.56
CA LEU A 1 -8.71 -18.68 -1.54
C LEU A 1 -7.45 -18.55 -2.39
N ARG A 2 -7.35 -17.53 -3.25
CA ARG A 2 -6.13 -17.21 -4.02
C ARG A 2 -5.72 -15.79 -3.67
N ILE A 3 -4.43 -15.57 -3.45
CA ILE A 3 -3.85 -14.24 -3.20
C ILE A 3 -2.87 -13.96 -4.33
N GLY A 4 -3.11 -12.89 -5.09
CA GLY A 4 -2.22 -12.46 -6.17
C GLY A 4 -1.07 -11.63 -5.60
N ILE A 5 0.16 -11.96 -5.97
CA ILE A 5 1.39 -11.28 -5.55
C ILE A 5 2.07 -10.52 -6.71
N GLY A 6 1.27 -10.13 -7.71
CA GLY A 6 1.76 -9.46 -8.92
C GLY A 6 2.37 -10.41 -9.96
N GLU A 7 2.76 -9.82 -11.09
CA GLU A 7 3.50 -10.49 -12.16
C GLU A 7 5.00 -10.21 -11.99
N PRO A 8 5.88 -11.22 -12.12
CA PRO A 8 7.31 -11.03 -11.92
C PRO A 8 7.93 -10.28 -13.10
N ASP A 9 8.72 -9.23 -12.83
CA ASP A 9 9.54 -8.56 -13.85
C ASP A 9 10.72 -9.44 -14.33
N GLN A 10 11.08 -10.45 -13.54
CA GLN A 10 12.24 -11.32 -13.73
C GLN A 10 11.89 -12.80 -13.52
N SER A 11 12.86 -13.63 -13.15
CA SER A 11 12.67 -15.03 -12.76
C SER A 11 11.58 -15.17 -11.69
N ALA A 12 10.56 -15.98 -11.97
CA ALA A 12 9.46 -16.24 -11.03
C ALA A 12 9.93 -16.85 -9.70
N ILE A 13 11.04 -17.60 -9.71
CA ILE A 13 11.62 -18.18 -8.49
C ILE A 13 12.15 -17.07 -7.59
N ASP A 14 12.86 -16.10 -8.16
CA ASP A 14 13.43 -15.01 -7.37
C ASP A 14 12.32 -14.13 -6.81
N HIS A 15 11.30 -13.80 -7.62
CA HIS A 15 10.15 -12.98 -7.21
C HIS A 15 9.43 -13.53 -5.97
N VAL A 16 9.20 -14.84 -5.90
CA VAL A 16 8.48 -15.45 -4.76
C VAL A 16 9.36 -15.64 -3.51
N LEU A 17 10.69 -15.57 -3.67
CA LEU A 17 11.64 -15.74 -2.57
C LEU A 17 12.14 -14.39 -2.03
N THR A 18 12.02 -13.31 -2.79
CA THR A 18 12.33 -11.96 -2.34
C THR A 18 11.25 -11.39 -1.42
N ARG A 19 11.65 -10.42 -0.60
CA ARG A 19 10.70 -9.64 0.21
C ARG A 19 9.94 -8.68 -0.70
N PHE A 20 8.69 -8.42 -0.34
CA PHE A 20 7.88 -7.36 -0.95
C PHE A 20 8.59 -6.01 -0.86
N ALA A 21 8.46 -5.22 -1.93
CA ALA A 21 8.90 -3.84 -1.91
C ALA A 21 8.05 -2.99 -0.94
N PRO A 22 8.53 -1.84 -0.46
CA PRO A 22 7.81 -1.04 0.54
C PRO A 22 6.41 -0.57 0.11
N ASP A 23 6.19 -0.42 -1.20
CA ASP A 23 4.92 -0.06 -1.81
C ASP A 23 3.92 -1.22 -1.80
N GLU A 24 4.40 -2.41 -2.12
CA GLU A 24 3.62 -3.64 -2.04
C GLU A 24 3.28 -3.96 -0.60
N GLN A 25 4.24 -3.80 0.32
CA GLN A 25 4.03 -4.09 1.74
C GLN A 25 2.96 -3.19 2.37
N GLN A 26 2.88 -1.90 1.99
CA GLN A 26 1.82 -0.99 2.43
C GLN A 26 0.41 -1.45 2.03
N ARG A 27 0.29 -2.17 0.92
CA ARG A 27 -0.98 -2.66 0.36
C ARG A 27 -1.27 -4.09 0.81
N LEU A 28 -0.23 -4.83 1.15
CA LEU A 28 -0.33 -6.22 1.63
C LEU A 28 -1.16 -6.31 2.89
N ASP A 29 -1.04 -5.35 3.81
CA ASP A 29 -1.83 -5.33 5.05
C ASP A 29 -3.34 -5.30 4.74
N GLU A 30 -3.78 -4.40 3.85
CA GLU A 30 -5.18 -4.32 3.41
C GLU A 30 -5.64 -5.58 2.67
N LEU A 31 -4.78 -6.15 1.82
CA LEU A 31 -5.05 -7.42 1.14
C LEU A 31 -5.25 -8.57 2.12
N LEU A 32 -4.43 -8.62 3.17
CA LEU A 32 -4.48 -9.68 4.19
C LEU A 32 -5.72 -9.56 5.06
N ASP A 33 -6.12 -8.34 5.43
CA ASP A 33 -7.36 -8.09 6.18
C ASP A 33 -8.59 -8.57 5.38
N GLU A 34 -8.68 -8.21 4.10
CA GLU A 34 -9.79 -8.65 3.25
C GLU A 34 -9.74 -10.16 2.95
N ALA A 35 -8.54 -10.75 2.85
CA ALA A 35 -8.38 -12.18 2.73
C ALA A 35 -8.87 -12.92 4.00
N ALA A 36 -8.62 -12.37 5.19
CA ALA A 36 -9.12 -12.92 6.45
C ALA A 36 -10.65 -12.88 6.50
N ASP A 37 -11.25 -11.73 6.18
CA ASP A 37 -12.70 -11.56 6.07
C ASP A 37 -13.33 -12.53 5.06
N ALA A 38 -12.65 -12.77 3.94
CA ALA A 38 -13.09 -13.73 2.93
C ALA A 38 -13.12 -15.17 3.45
N VAL A 39 -12.11 -15.57 4.24
CA VAL A 39 -12.07 -16.90 4.88
C VAL A 39 -13.19 -17.05 5.91
N GLU A 40 -13.41 -16.04 6.74
CA GLU A 40 -14.47 -16.06 7.74
C GLU A 40 -15.86 -16.13 7.10
N ALA A 41 -16.09 -15.33 6.05
CA ALA A 41 -17.34 -15.37 5.29
C ALA A 41 -17.53 -16.71 4.60
N TRP A 42 -16.46 -17.31 4.06
CA TRP A 42 -16.54 -18.63 3.46
C TRP A 42 -16.93 -19.69 4.48
N ALA A 43 -16.36 -19.65 5.68
CA ALA A 43 -16.68 -20.57 6.77
C ALA A 43 -18.11 -20.40 7.29
N ARG A 44 -18.63 -19.16 7.37
CA ARG A 44 -19.96 -18.87 7.90
C ARG A 44 -21.09 -19.03 6.88
N ASP A 45 -20.90 -18.55 5.66
CA ASP A 45 -21.95 -18.39 4.65
C ASP A 45 -21.81 -19.34 3.44
N GLY A 46 -20.70 -20.08 3.35
CA GLY A 46 -20.42 -20.99 2.24
C GLY A 46 -19.85 -20.33 0.99
N THR A 47 -19.40 -21.16 0.05
CA THR A 47 -18.54 -20.77 -1.08
C THR A 47 -19.17 -19.73 -2.00
N ASN A 48 -20.44 -19.87 -2.38
CA ASN A 48 -21.07 -18.98 -3.37
C ASN A 48 -21.20 -17.54 -2.87
N LYS A 49 -21.61 -17.36 -1.61
CA LYS A 49 -21.82 -16.01 -1.05
C LYS A 49 -20.49 -15.30 -0.80
N ALA A 50 -19.50 -16.03 -0.31
CA ALA A 50 -18.15 -15.51 -0.14
C ALA A 50 -17.52 -15.16 -1.51
N ALA A 51 -17.57 -16.05 -2.50
CA ALA A 51 -17.02 -15.80 -3.82
C ALA A 51 -17.63 -14.56 -4.50
N ASN A 52 -18.97 -14.41 -4.45
CA ASN A 52 -19.64 -13.24 -5.03
C ASN A 52 -19.23 -11.92 -4.35
N ARG A 53 -18.91 -11.94 -3.06
CA ARG A 53 -18.49 -10.76 -2.31
C ARG A 53 -17.03 -10.38 -2.57
N PHE A 54 -16.13 -11.36 -2.52
CA PHE A 54 -14.68 -11.08 -2.50
C PHE A 54 -14.00 -11.20 -3.86
N ASN A 55 -14.62 -11.83 -4.88
CA ASN A 55 -14.01 -11.87 -6.22
C ASN A 55 -14.00 -10.51 -6.93
N MET A 56 -14.80 -9.53 -6.47
CA MET A 56 -14.83 -8.16 -6.99
C MET A 56 -13.86 -7.22 -6.24
N PHE A 57 -13.15 -7.73 -5.24
CA PHE A 57 -12.18 -6.94 -4.49
C PHE A 57 -11.00 -6.57 -5.39
N GLU A 58 -10.72 -5.27 -5.49
CA GLU A 58 -9.56 -4.73 -6.18
C GLU A 58 -8.66 -4.01 -5.20
N LEU A 59 -7.39 -4.41 -5.17
CA LEU A 59 -6.41 -3.80 -4.28
C LEU A 59 -6.10 -2.39 -4.76
N ARG A 60 -6.24 -1.40 -3.87
CA ARG A 60 -5.97 0.01 -4.19
C ARG A 60 -4.57 0.18 -4.80
N PRO A 61 -4.40 1.08 -5.78
CA PRO A 61 -3.08 1.37 -6.35
C PRO A 61 -2.15 1.96 -5.28
N ALA A 62 -0.83 1.74 -5.43
CA ALA A 62 0.16 2.25 -4.49
C ALA A 62 0.11 3.78 -4.41
N ASP A 63 0.14 4.31 -3.18
CA ASP A 63 0.18 5.75 -2.96
C ASP A 63 1.61 6.27 -3.17
N THR A 64 1.90 6.66 -4.40
CA THR A 64 3.23 7.13 -4.82
C THR A 64 3.73 8.32 -4.01
N THR A 65 2.84 9.09 -3.37
CA THR A 65 3.22 10.20 -2.48
C THR A 65 3.85 9.75 -1.17
N ARG A 66 3.51 8.55 -0.68
CA ARG A 66 4.07 7.96 0.55
C ARG A 66 5.35 7.15 0.31
N LEU A 67 5.66 6.87 -0.95
CA LEU A 67 6.81 6.09 -1.40
C LEU A 67 7.97 6.92 -1.92
N ALA A 68 7.69 8.20 -2.21
CA ALA A 68 8.68 9.18 -2.59
C ALA A 68 9.81 9.28 -1.55
N ALA A 69 11.05 9.17 -2.00
CA ALA A 69 12.21 9.45 -1.16
C ALA A 69 12.15 10.89 -0.62
N ALA A 70 12.80 11.16 0.52
CA ALA A 70 12.92 12.53 1.03
C ALA A 70 13.52 13.45 -0.06
N GLY A 71 12.76 14.44 -0.51
CA GLY A 71 13.16 15.33 -1.61
C GLY A 71 12.60 15.00 -3.00
N GLU A 72 11.73 14.00 -3.14
CA GLU A 72 10.89 13.83 -4.33
C GLU A 72 9.63 14.71 -4.26
N VAL A 73 9.04 15.04 -5.41
CA VAL A 73 7.88 15.94 -5.49
C VAL A 73 6.69 15.31 -4.76
N ASP A 74 6.14 16.05 -3.80
CA ASP A 74 5.08 15.62 -2.88
C ASP A 74 5.49 14.48 -1.91
N GLY A 75 6.79 14.23 -1.69
CA GLY A 75 7.28 13.32 -0.64
C GLY A 75 7.28 13.90 0.79
N PRO A 76 7.72 13.13 1.81
CA PRO A 76 7.91 13.63 3.17
C PRO A 76 8.91 14.81 3.22
N PRO A 77 8.75 15.76 4.16
CA PRO A 77 9.72 16.84 4.35
C PRO A 77 11.10 16.29 4.78
N ASP A 78 12.17 16.96 4.33
CA ASP A 78 13.54 16.68 4.76
C ASP A 78 13.81 17.10 6.22
N ALA A 79 15.03 16.89 6.70
CA ALA A 79 15.45 17.23 8.05
C ALA A 79 15.30 18.73 8.39
N ASP A 80 15.25 19.60 7.38
CA ASP A 80 15.08 21.05 7.50
C ASP A 80 13.60 21.48 7.45
N GLY A 81 12.67 20.51 7.33
CA GLY A 81 11.24 20.73 7.21
C GLY A 81 10.82 21.21 5.82
N ILE A 82 11.66 21.03 4.81
CA ILE A 82 11.41 21.45 3.43
C ILE A 82 10.85 20.28 2.62
N ARG A 83 9.73 20.52 1.93
CA ARG A 83 9.07 19.60 1.02
C ARG A 83 9.06 20.17 -0.39
N ARG A 84 9.41 19.35 -1.38
CA ARG A 84 9.18 19.69 -2.79
C ARG A 84 7.71 19.48 -3.13
N THR A 85 7.10 20.44 -3.78
CA THR A 85 5.75 20.29 -4.36
C THR A 85 5.82 20.55 -5.85
N ARG A 86 4.80 20.12 -6.60
CA ARG A 86 4.67 20.39 -8.05
C ARG A 86 4.75 21.88 -8.40
N THR A 87 4.40 22.74 -7.45
CA THR A 87 4.35 24.20 -7.60
C THR A 87 5.56 24.91 -6.99
N GLY A 88 6.60 24.17 -6.57
CA GLY A 88 7.83 24.70 -5.98
C GLY A 88 8.13 24.16 -4.58
N TRP A 89 9.15 24.73 -3.94
CA TRP A 89 9.62 24.33 -2.62
C TRP A 89 8.74 24.95 -1.52
N ARG A 90 8.35 24.16 -0.51
CA ARG A 90 7.54 24.58 0.65
C ARG A 90 8.28 24.21 1.93
N ARG A 91 8.27 25.09 2.94
CA ARG A 91 8.76 24.78 4.29
C ARG A 91 7.58 24.65 5.23
N LEU A 92 7.45 23.51 5.91
CA LEU A 92 6.47 23.34 6.98
C LEU A 92 6.93 24.18 8.16
N ARG A 93 6.06 25.08 8.63
CA ARG A 93 6.30 25.78 9.90
C ARG A 93 6.09 24.76 11.03
N PRO A 94 6.99 24.70 12.03
CA PRO A 94 6.74 23.89 13.21
C PRO A 94 5.41 24.31 13.85
N PRO A 95 4.66 23.37 14.45
CA PRO A 95 3.42 23.69 15.13
C PRO A 95 3.71 24.76 16.18
N LYS A 96 2.88 25.80 16.20
CA LYS A 96 2.97 26.86 17.19
C LYS A 96 2.66 26.21 18.54
N THR A 97 3.67 26.09 19.39
CA THR A 97 3.47 25.84 20.82
C THR A 97 2.70 27.07 21.34
N ASP A 98 1.38 26.94 21.49
CA ASP A 98 0.64 27.89 22.30
C ASP A 98 1.04 27.62 23.76
N ASP A 99 1.61 28.65 24.37
CA ASP A 99 1.97 28.78 25.78
C ASP A 99 0.78 29.38 26.55
#